data_AF-A0A531LJC1-F1
#
_entry.id   AF-A0A531LJC1-F1
#
_cell.length_a   1.000
_cell.length_b   1.000
_cell.length_c   1.000
_cell.angle_alpha   90.00
_cell.angle_beta   90.00
_cell.angle_gamma   90.00
#
_symmetry.space_group_name_H-M   'P 1'
#
loop_
_entity.id
_entity.type
_entity.pdbx_description
1 polymer ?
#
loop_
_entity_poly.entity_id
_entity_poly.type
_entity_poly.pdbx_seq_one_letter_code
_entity_poly.pdbx_strand_id
1 'polypeptide(L)' 'VLETAVKLIRRRGIDIDLATIPLDDPDTYAMLSRGEVVGVFQVESAGMRKALIGMRPDCIEDIIALVALYRP' A
#
# COMPACT_ATOMS: atom_id res chain seq x y z
N VAL A 1 -3.17 -4.72 -13.41
CA VAL A 1 -2.20 -5.34 -12.47
C VAL A 1 -2.92 -6.13 -11.38
N LEU A 2 -3.76 -5.49 -10.54
CA LEU A 2 -4.46 -6.18 -9.44
C LEU A 2 -5.33 -7.35 -9.89
N GLU A 3 -6.11 -7.21 -10.98
CA GLU A 3 -6.90 -8.31 -11.54
C GLU A 3 -6.03 -9.54 -11.90
N THR A 4 -4.86 -9.30 -12.50
CA THR A 4 -3.90 -10.36 -12.82
C THR A 4 -3.36 -11.02 -11.56
N ALA A 5 -3.03 -10.24 -10.52
CA ALA A 5 -2.57 -10.77 -9.24
C ALA A 5 -3.62 -11.68 -8.59
N VAL A 6 -4.88 -11.25 -8.54
CA VAL A 6 -6.01 -12.06 -8.03
C VAL A 6 -6.16 -13.35 -8.84
N LYS A 7 -6.11 -13.29 -10.17
CA LYS A 7 -6.17 -14.50 -11.04
C LYS A 7 -5.04 -15.49 -10.75
N LEU A 8 -3.83 -15.02 -10.44
CA LEU A 8 -2.69 -15.86 -10.11
C LEU A 8 -2.82 -16.47 -8.71
N ILE A 9 -3.29 -15.70 -7.73
CA ILE A 9 -3.52 -16.18 -6.36
C ILE A 9 -4.64 -17.24 -6.34
N ARG A 10 -5.70 -17.05 -7.13
CA ARG A 10 -6.77 -18.05 -7.29
C ARG A 10 -6.29 -19.42 -7.78
N ARG A 11 -5.22 -19.47 -8.59
CA ARG A 11 -4.59 -20.75 -9.00
C ARG A 11 -3.99 -21.53 -7.83
N ARG A 12 -3.75 -20.87 -6.69
CA ARG A 12 -3.28 -21.47 -5.44
C ARG A 12 -4.44 -21.85 -4.50
N GLY A 13 -5.69 -21.75 -4.95
CA GLY A 13 -6.88 -22.08 -4.17
C GLY A 13 -7.32 -20.98 -3.19
N ILE A 14 -6.77 -19.77 -3.31
CA ILE A 14 -7.10 -18.63 -2.45
C ILE A 14 -7.97 -17.67 -3.26
N ASP A 15 -9.19 -17.41 -2.81
CA ASP A 15 -10.07 -16.44 -3.43
C ASP A 15 -10.00 -15.09 -2.71
N ILE A 16 -9.81 -14.01 -3.47
CA ILE A 16 -9.69 -12.65 -2.94
C ILE A 16 -10.76 -11.78 -3.60
N ASP A 17 -11.60 -11.17 -2.77
CA ASP A 17 -12.49 -10.09 -3.18
C ASP A 17 -11.87 -8.74 -2.78
N LEU A 18 -11.51 -7.94 -3.79
CA LEU A 18 -10.86 -6.65 -3.58
C LEU A 18 -11.76 -5.64 -2.86
N ALA A 19 -13.09 -5.77 -2.97
CA ALA A 19 -14.04 -4.82 -2.39
C ALA A 19 -14.18 -4.98 -0.87
N THR A 20 -13.72 -6.10 -0.32
CA THR A 20 -13.87 -6.46 1.10
C THR A 20 -12.54 -6.56 1.84
N ILE A 21 -11.44 -6.15 1.20
CA ILE A 21 -10.12 -6.13 1.85
C ILE A 21 -10.15 -5.18 3.06
N PRO A 22 -9.75 -5.65 4.26
CA PRO A 22 -9.66 -4.80 5.44
C PRO A 22 -8.56 -3.75 5.26
N LEU A 23 -8.78 -2.57 5.83
CA LEU A 23 -7.86 -1.43 5.72
C LEU A 23 -6.92 -1.31 6.92
N ASP A 24 -6.97 -2.22 7.87
CA ASP A 24 -6.23 -2.20 9.14
C ASP A 24 -5.17 -3.30 9.26
N ASP A 25 -4.71 -3.84 8.12
CA ASP A 25 -3.71 -4.93 8.08
C ASP A 25 -2.32 -4.47 8.60
N PRO A 26 -1.85 -4.98 9.76
CA PRO A 26 -0.61 -4.51 10.38
C PRO A 26 0.63 -4.78 9.53
N ASP A 27 0.65 -5.90 8.80
CA ASP A 27 1.80 -6.29 7.97
C ASP A 27 1.97 -5.35 6.78
N THR A 28 0.86 -4.89 6.18
CA THR A 28 0.84 -3.86 5.14
C THR A 28 1.44 -2.55 5.65
N TYR A 29 1.01 -2.06 6.81
CA TYR A 29 1.55 -0.83 7.39
C TYR A 29 3.02 -0.96 7.80
N ALA A 30 3.43 -2.12 8.30
CA ALA A 30 4.83 -2.40 8.59
C ALA A 30 5.70 -2.36 7.32
N MET A 31 5.22 -2.93 6.21
CA MET A 31 5.89 -2.86 4.90
C MET A 31 6.02 -1.41 4.40
N LEU A 32 4.95 -0.63 4.48
CA LEU A 32 4.95 0.80 4.10
C LEU A 32 5.92 1.61 4.96
N SER A 33 5.95 1.36 6.28
CA SER A 33 6.84 2.02 7.23
C SER A 33 8.33 1.70 7.01
N ARG A 34 8.65 0.52 6.49
CA ARG A 34 10.01 0.16 6.03
C ARG A 34 10.35 0.76 4.65
N GLY A 35 9.36 1.37 3.98
CA GLY A 35 9.48 1.91 2.64
C GLY A 35 9.67 0.82 1.60
N GLU A 36 9.16 -0.39 1.81
CA GLU A 36 9.20 -1.49 0.84
C GLU A 36 8.09 -1.31 -0.22
N VAL A 37 8.17 -0.20 -0.98
CA VAL A 37 7.06 0.31 -1.81
C VAL A 37 7.32 0.31 -3.31
N VAL A 38 8.31 -0.46 -3.77
CA VAL A 38 8.56 -0.65 -5.21
C VAL A 38 7.35 -1.36 -5.83
N GLY A 39 6.78 -0.78 -6.89
CA GLY A 39 5.55 -1.28 -7.50
C GLY A 39 4.25 -1.01 -6.72
N VAL A 40 4.29 -0.23 -5.64
CA VAL A 40 3.09 0.22 -4.92
C VAL A 40 2.63 1.56 -5.49
N PHE A 41 1.37 1.62 -5.91
CA PHE A 41 0.79 2.79 -6.56
C PHE A 41 0.88 4.05 -5.68
N GLN A 42 1.13 5.21 -6.31
CA GLN A 42 1.29 6.55 -5.70
C GLN A 42 2.51 6.77 -4.79
N VAL A 43 3.07 5.75 -4.15
CA VAL A 43 4.13 5.90 -3.14
C VAL A 43 5.55 5.51 -3.58
N GLU A 44 5.75 5.29 -4.87
CA GLU A 44 7.01 4.75 -5.41
C GLU A 44 8.16 5.77 -5.54
N SER A 45 7.85 7.08 -5.72
CA SER A 45 8.90 8.08 -5.96
C SER A 45 9.84 8.22 -4.76
N ALA A 46 11.12 8.55 -5.00
CA ALA A 46 12.14 8.60 -3.95
C ALA A 46 11.78 9.56 -2.81
N GLY A 47 11.21 10.72 -3.12
CA GLY A 47 10.78 11.69 -2.11
C GLY A 47 9.54 11.23 -1.34
N MET A 48 8.56 10.64 -2.03
CA MET A 48 7.35 10.09 -1.39
C MET A 48 7.70 8.93 -0.46
N ARG A 49 8.56 8.02 -0.90
CA ARG A 49 9.09 6.92 -0.08
C ARG A 49 9.77 7.43 1.18
N LYS A 50 10.58 8.50 1.08
CA LYS A 50 11.24 9.10 2.25
C LYS A 50 10.23 9.72 3.21
N ALA A 51 9.21 10.40 2.70
CA ALA A 51 8.13 10.97 3.51
C ALA A 51 7.33 9.87 4.24
N LEU A 52 6.98 8.79 3.52
CA LEU A 52 6.29 7.62 4.07
C LEU A 52 7.08 6.96 5.23
N ILE A 53 8.38 6.73 5.05
CA ILE A 53 9.25 6.15 6.10
C ILE A 53 9.32 7.05 7.33
N GLY A 54 9.37 8.37 7.14
CA GLY A 54 9.39 9.34 8.23
C GLY A 54 8.08 9.41 9.00
N MET A 55 6.95 9.27 8.30
CA MET A 55 5.60 9.29 8.86
C MET A 55 5.27 8.04 9.66
N ARG A 56 5.73 6.86 9.21
CA ARG A 56 5.41 5.53 9.78
C ARG A 56 3.88 5.31 9.89
N PRO A 57 3.18 5.19 8.75
CA PRO A 57 1.73 5.04 8.75
C PRO A 57 1.28 3.81 9.53
N ASP A 58 0.18 3.93 10.26
CA ASP A 58 -0.51 2.82 10.93
C ASP A 58 -2.01 2.73 10.57
N CYS A 59 -2.52 3.69 9.79
CA CYS A 59 -3.89 3.72 9.30
C CYS A 59 -3.99 4.25 7.86
N ILE A 60 -5.16 4.09 7.23
CA ILE A 60 -5.37 4.46 5.83
C ILE A 60 -5.41 5.98 5.66
N GLU A 61 -5.86 6.69 6.69
CA GLU A 61 -5.94 8.14 6.76
C GLU A 61 -4.56 8.78 6.59
N ASP A 62 -3.50 8.16 7.11
CA ASP A 62 -2.12 8.63 6.93
C ASP A 62 -1.70 8.59 5.45
N ILE A 63 -2.10 7.55 4.72
CA ILE A 63 -1.80 7.41 3.29
C ILE A 63 -2.58 8.45 2.49
N ILE A 64 -3.85 8.67 2.83
CA ILE A 64 -4.68 9.72 2.23
C ILE A 64 -4.04 11.09 2.47
N ALA A 65 -3.64 11.39 3.70
CA ALA A 65 -3.00 12.65 4.07
C ALA A 65 -1.68 12.83 3.32
N LEU A 66 -0.82 11.82 3.28
CA LEU A 66 0.44 11.85 2.56
C LEU A 66 0.25 12.19 1.08
N VAL A 67 -0.66 11.49 0.39
CA VAL A 67 -0.93 11.73 -1.03
C VAL A 67 -1.57 13.10 -1.28
N ALA A 68 -2.40 13.59 -0.35
CA ALA A 68 -3.03 14.89 -0.46
C ALA A 68 -2.03 16.05 -0.27
N LEU A 69 -1.12 15.91 0.70
CA LEU A 69 -0.15 16.95 1.09
C LEU A 69 1.11 16.95 0.21
N TYR A 70 1.50 15.80 -0.34
CA TYR A 70 2.68 15.66 -1.18
C TYR A 70 2.37 16.08 -2.63
N ARG A 71 2.21 17.38 -2.82
CA ARG A 71 2.07 18.07 -4.11
C ARG A 71 3.16 19.14 -4.24
N PRO A 72 3.47 19.61 -5.47
CA PRO A 72 4.30 20.80 -5.66
C PRO A 72 3.76 22.02 -4.92
#